data_AF-A0A9J7LAE8-F1
#
_entry.id   AF-A0A9J7LAE8-F1
#
_cell.length_a   1.000
_cell.length_b   1.000
_cell.length_c   1.000
_cell.angle_alpha   90.00
_cell.angle_beta   90.00
_cell.angle_gamma   90.00
#
_symmetry.space_group_name_H-M   'P 1'
#
loop_
_entity.id
_entity.type
_entity.pdbx_description
1 polymer ?
#
loop_
_entity_poly.entity_id
_entity_poly.type
_entity_poly.pdbx_seq_one_letter_code
_entity_poly.pdbx_strand_id
1 'polypeptide(L)'
;MATGSGESKTRSKKLFYIRDSVVEVEEDFNHEFKGHRNLAVEELPSWCYQPGSERRSRRAISRALNAFLNTGKGGTVYLGITDDGRVKGIRLTQYQKDHVVTGMVDLMGRYNPPVARHRWKIKFVPVVTLREEIEAGKGADVREGLDEATRQRPHLLRTPDYCWCDKDALAQFNMGFVAPDYVVEITVLPFDVSNPGDEAAHPGGVVLYPIHEDEEGHAYFRRQACIYAYTMQEIKELTVQQVREHYQPTVDSLRKRLYALRSQSLQQKCPSPNQMSK
;
A
#
# COMPACT_ATOMS: atom_id res chain seq x y z
N MET A 1 -47.07 -18.07 -17.66
CA MET A 1 -46.23 -17.28 -18.58
C MET A 1 -46.65 -15.82 -18.40
N ALA A 2 -45.85 -14.84 -18.04
CA ALA A 2 -44.41 -14.68 -18.11
C ALA A 2 -43.87 -14.06 -16.81
N THR A 3 -42.73 -14.57 -16.36
CA THR A 3 -41.88 -14.03 -15.30
C THR A 3 -41.04 -12.90 -15.88
N GLY A 4 -41.27 -11.65 -15.43
CA GLY A 4 -40.43 -10.50 -15.74
C GLY A 4 -39.51 -10.19 -14.56
N SER A 5 -38.32 -10.77 -14.57
CA SER A 5 -37.23 -10.48 -13.64
C SER A 5 -36.68 -9.07 -13.90
N GLY A 6 -37.03 -8.12 -13.04
CA GLY A 6 -36.41 -6.79 -13.01
C GLY A 6 -35.06 -6.86 -12.32
N GLU A 7 -33.99 -7.03 -13.09
CA GLU A 7 -32.62 -6.83 -12.62
C GLU A 7 -32.41 -5.35 -12.25
N SER A 8 -32.40 -5.07 -10.94
CA SER A 8 -32.02 -3.76 -10.42
C SER A 8 -30.51 -3.57 -10.58
N LYS A 9 -30.10 -2.93 -11.68
CA LYS A 9 -28.72 -2.46 -11.89
C LYS A 9 -28.35 -1.49 -10.76
N THR A 10 -27.59 -1.98 -9.78
CA THR A 10 -27.08 -1.16 -8.68
C THR A 10 -26.10 -0.14 -9.25
N ARG A 11 -26.57 1.10 -9.42
CA ARG A 11 -25.78 2.23 -9.90
C ARG A 11 -24.61 2.44 -8.92
N SER A 12 -23.40 2.08 -9.34
CA SER A 12 -22.17 2.27 -8.55
C SER A 12 -22.12 3.74 -8.08
N LYS A 13 -22.20 3.97 -6.77
CA LYS A 13 -22.02 5.30 -6.19
C LYS A 13 -20.63 5.79 -6.59
N LYS A 14 -20.55 6.82 -7.43
CA LYS A 14 -19.27 7.45 -7.78
C LYS A 14 -18.63 7.95 -6.48
N LEU A 15 -17.44 7.46 -6.19
CA LEU A 15 -16.61 7.92 -5.06
C LEU A 15 -15.98 9.27 -5.44
N PHE A 16 -15.98 10.21 -4.52
CA PHE A 16 -15.39 11.54 -4.66
C PHE A 16 -14.96 12.07 -3.29
N TYR A 17 -14.02 13.02 -3.28
CA TYR A 17 -13.65 13.77 -2.09
C TYR A 17 -14.16 15.21 -2.18
N ILE A 18 -14.40 15.84 -1.02
CA ILE A 18 -14.81 17.24 -0.94
C ILE A 18 -13.60 18.07 -0.56
N ARG A 19 -13.28 19.11 -1.33
CA ARG A 19 -12.18 20.04 -1.04
C ARG A 19 -12.33 20.64 0.36
N ASP A 20 -11.20 20.75 1.06
CA ASP A 20 -11.05 21.31 2.41
C ASP A 20 -11.79 20.56 3.54
N SER A 21 -12.51 19.48 3.20
CA SER A 21 -13.06 18.55 4.19
C SER A 21 -11.95 17.71 4.82
N VAL A 22 -12.21 17.23 6.05
CA VAL A 22 -11.34 16.30 6.76
C VAL A 22 -11.82 14.89 6.45
N VAL A 23 -10.91 13.99 6.08
CA VAL A 23 -11.26 12.59 5.84
C VAL A 23 -11.59 11.87 7.15
N GLU A 24 -12.47 10.88 7.07
CA GLU A 24 -12.88 10.09 8.25
C GLU A 24 -11.82 9.09 8.72
N VAL A 25 -10.85 8.79 7.85
CA VAL A 25 -9.71 7.92 8.17
C VAL A 25 -8.57 8.75 8.75
N GLU A 26 -7.85 8.20 9.71
CA GLU A 26 -6.63 8.79 10.27
C GLU A 26 -5.40 8.03 9.75
N GLU A 27 -4.22 8.65 9.83
CA GLU A 27 -2.97 7.95 9.55
C GLU A 27 -2.75 6.85 10.60
N ASP A 28 -2.60 5.61 10.13
CA ASP A 28 -2.52 4.45 11.01
C ASP A 28 -1.57 3.37 10.44
N PHE A 29 -1.82 2.11 10.78
CA PHE A 29 -1.06 0.97 10.28
C PHE A 29 -1.26 0.68 8.78
N ASN A 30 -2.33 1.19 8.18
CA ASN A 30 -2.78 0.85 6.83
C ASN A 30 -3.10 2.10 5.99
N HIS A 31 -3.07 3.31 6.56
CA HIS A 31 -3.33 4.56 5.87
C HIS A 31 -2.16 5.55 6.07
N GLU A 32 -1.76 6.22 4.99
CA GLU A 32 -0.71 7.25 4.96
C GLU A 32 -1.14 8.42 4.08
N PHE A 33 -0.96 9.66 4.53
CA PHE A 33 -1.26 10.87 3.77
C PHE A 33 0.01 11.53 3.24
N LYS A 34 -0.10 12.06 2.02
CA LYS A 34 0.97 12.83 1.37
C LYS A 34 0.36 13.97 0.57
N GLY A 35 0.79 15.20 0.85
CA GLY A 35 0.37 16.39 0.08
C GLY A 35 1.02 16.53 -1.31
N HIS A 36 1.81 15.56 -1.77
CA HIS A 36 2.57 15.64 -3.03
C HIS A 36 2.55 14.30 -3.78
N ARG A 37 3.07 14.31 -5.03
CA ARG A 37 3.09 13.12 -5.91
C ARG A 37 4.48 12.55 -6.22
N ASN A 38 5.54 13.02 -5.55
CA ASN A 38 6.91 12.51 -5.74
C ASN A 38 7.02 11.05 -5.25
N LEU A 39 7.10 10.12 -6.19
CA LEU A 39 7.05 8.68 -5.93
C LEU A 39 8.36 8.18 -5.33
N ALA A 40 9.48 8.49 -5.99
CA ALA A 40 10.81 8.02 -5.63
C ALA A 40 11.71 9.14 -5.09
N VAL A 41 12.83 8.77 -4.48
CA VAL A 41 13.78 9.71 -3.86
C VAL A 41 14.42 10.66 -4.87
N GLU A 42 14.66 10.20 -6.10
CA GLU A 42 15.26 10.98 -7.18
C GLU A 42 14.32 12.06 -7.73
N GLU A 43 13.02 11.93 -7.50
CA GLU A 43 12.02 12.92 -7.92
C GLU A 43 11.89 14.09 -6.94
N LEU A 44 12.54 14.01 -5.77
CA LEU A 44 12.47 15.05 -4.76
C LEU A 44 13.39 16.22 -5.14
N PRO A 45 12.85 17.43 -5.32
CA PRO A 45 13.68 18.58 -5.66
C PRO A 45 14.67 18.96 -4.55
N SER A 46 15.78 19.59 -4.94
CA SER A 46 16.83 20.04 -4.02
C SER A 46 16.34 21.05 -2.97
N TRP A 47 15.31 21.85 -3.29
CA TRP A 47 14.71 22.79 -2.34
C TRP A 47 13.95 22.10 -1.20
N CYS A 48 13.71 20.78 -1.26
CA CYS A 48 13.14 20.04 -0.15
C CYS A 48 14.10 19.96 1.06
N TYR A 49 15.40 20.19 0.88
CA TYR A 49 16.37 20.20 1.96
C TYR A 49 16.22 21.45 2.83
N GLN A 50 16.24 21.26 4.14
CA GLN A 50 16.27 22.35 5.10
C GLN A 50 17.64 23.05 5.01
N PRO A 51 17.70 24.39 4.92
CA PRO A 51 18.96 25.12 4.87
C PRO A 51 19.87 24.74 6.05
N GLY A 52 21.09 24.29 5.76
CA GLY A 52 22.07 23.88 6.78
C GLY A 52 21.82 22.50 7.41
N SER A 53 20.93 21.68 6.86
CA SER A 53 20.67 20.32 7.34
C SER A 53 20.49 19.31 6.20
N GLU A 54 20.83 18.05 6.44
CA GLU A 54 20.48 16.94 5.55
C GLU A 54 19.00 16.53 5.66
N ARG A 55 18.23 17.19 6.55
CA ARG A 55 16.81 16.91 6.73
C ARG A 55 15.99 17.44 5.56
N ARG A 56 15.13 16.58 5.01
CA ARG A 56 14.15 16.94 3.98
C ARG A 56 12.80 17.27 4.61
N SER A 57 12.14 18.31 4.10
CA SER A 57 10.75 18.67 4.43
C SER A 57 9.73 17.69 3.86
N ARG A 58 10.11 16.92 2.84
CA ARG A 58 9.28 15.91 2.17
C ARG A 58 10.04 14.60 2.04
N ARG A 59 9.32 13.49 2.17
CA ARG A 59 9.85 12.13 2.01
C ARG A 59 9.16 11.48 0.83
N ALA A 60 9.90 10.66 0.08
CA ALA A 60 9.37 9.94 -1.07
C ALA A 60 8.25 8.98 -0.63
N ILE A 61 7.27 8.79 -1.51
CA ILE A 61 6.14 7.89 -1.27
C ILE A 61 6.61 6.42 -1.22
N SER A 62 7.70 6.10 -1.92
CA SER A 62 8.34 4.77 -1.97
C SER A 62 8.50 4.15 -0.59
N ARG A 63 9.01 4.92 0.37
CA ARG A 63 9.20 4.48 1.76
C ARG A 63 7.92 3.96 2.42
N ALA A 64 6.79 4.63 2.21
CA ALA A 64 5.51 4.20 2.78
C ALA A 64 4.99 2.93 2.08
N LEU A 65 5.14 2.86 0.76
CA LEU A 65 4.76 1.68 -0.03
C LEU A 65 5.59 0.45 0.37
N ASN A 66 6.89 0.62 0.54
CA ASN A 66 7.80 -0.42 1.01
C ASN A 66 7.43 -0.88 2.43
N ALA A 67 7.12 0.07 3.32
CA ALA A 67 6.64 -0.22 4.67
C ALA A 67 5.35 -1.05 4.70
N PHE A 68 4.39 -0.76 3.82
CA PHE A 68 3.14 -1.52 3.72
C PHE A 68 3.36 -2.93 3.15
N LEU A 69 4.20 -3.07 2.13
CA LEU A 69 4.56 -4.38 1.56
C LEU A 69 5.18 -5.30 2.62
N ASN A 70 6.16 -4.79 3.37
CA ASN A 70 6.91 -5.55 4.37
C ASN A 70 6.12 -5.89 5.64
N THR A 71 4.89 -5.39 5.78
CA THR A 71 3.98 -5.85 6.85
C THR A 71 3.16 -7.06 6.44
N GLY A 72 3.09 -7.37 5.15
CA GLY A 72 2.19 -8.39 4.57
C GLY A 72 0.70 -8.03 4.61
N LYS A 73 0.31 -6.96 5.32
CA LYS A 73 -1.10 -6.54 5.48
C LYS A 73 -1.56 -5.57 4.39
N GLY A 74 -0.62 -4.95 3.68
CA GLY A 74 -0.93 -3.90 2.71
C GLY A 74 -1.38 -2.59 3.37
N GLY A 75 -1.86 -1.66 2.55
CA GLY A 75 -2.24 -0.31 2.99
C GLY A 75 -2.48 0.61 1.82
N THR A 76 -2.96 1.82 2.09
CA THR A 76 -3.23 2.85 1.08
C THR A 76 -2.51 4.14 1.41
N VAL A 77 -1.77 4.67 0.42
CA VAL A 77 -1.23 6.02 0.46
C VAL A 77 -2.16 6.94 -0.32
N TYR A 78 -2.55 8.07 0.28
CA TYR A 78 -3.40 9.08 -0.32
C TYR A 78 -2.59 10.31 -0.71
N LEU A 79 -2.51 10.59 -2.01
CA LEU A 79 -1.82 11.77 -2.53
C LEU A 79 -2.81 12.90 -2.72
N GLY A 80 -2.50 14.08 -2.20
CA GLY A 80 -3.40 15.24 -2.20
C GLY A 80 -4.21 15.42 -0.91
N ILE A 81 -3.89 14.64 0.12
CA ILE A 81 -4.37 14.83 1.50
C ILE A 81 -3.19 15.32 2.34
N THR A 82 -3.39 16.36 3.12
CA THR A 82 -2.37 16.92 4.03
C THR A 82 -2.27 16.10 5.31
N ASP A 83 -1.18 16.28 6.06
CA ASP A 83 -0.90 15.51 7.29
C ASP A 83 -1.98 15.73 8.39
N ASP A 84 -2.75 16.81 8.33
CA ASP A 84 -3.91 17.07 9.20
C ASP A 84 -5.23 16.44 8.68
N GLY A 85 -5.14 15.57 7.66
CA GLY A 85 -6.29 14.87 7.08
C GLY A 85 -7.17 15.72 6.16
N ARG A 86 -6.75 16.93 5.77
CA ARG A 86 -7.54 17.76 4.87
C ARG A 86 -7.34 17.42 3.40
N VAL A 87 -8.44 17.35 2.67
CA VAL A 87 -8.43 17.12 1.22
C VAL A 87 -8.07 18.42 0.49
N LYS A 88 -6.94 18.44 -0.21
CA LYS A 88 -6.58 19.53 -1.15
C LYS A 88 -6.74 19.12 -2.60
N GLY A 89 -6.42 17.86 -2.88
CA GLY A 89 -6.31 17.31 -4.23
C GLY A 89 -5.03 17.75 -4.94
N ILE A 90 -4.70 17.04 -6.01
CA ILE A 90 -3.61 17.35 -6.93
C ILE A 90 -4.23 17.55 -8.31
N ARG A 91 -3.92 18.68 -8.94
CA ARG A 91 -4.34 18.95 -10.32
C ARG A 91 -3.61 18.02 -11.27
N LEU A 92 -4.36 17.19 -12.00
CA LEU A 92 -3.80 16.21 -12.91
C LEU A 92 -4.55 16.19 -14.24
N THR A 93 -3.84 16.49 -15.33
CA THR A 93 -4.29 16.15 -16.69
C THR A 93 -4.21 14.64 -16.91
N GLN A 94 -4.83 14.12 -17.99
CA GLN A 94 -4.71 12.70 -18.32
C GLN A 94 -3.25 12.26 -18.53
N TYR A 95 -2.43 13.07 -19.20
CA TYR A 95 -1.00 12.78 -19.37
C TYR A 95 -0.25 12.72 -18.03
N GLN A 96 -0.62 13.54 -17.06
CA GLN A 96 -0.02 13.47 -15.73
C GLN A 96 -0.50 12.24 -14.92
N LYS A 97 -1.73 11.76 -15.14
CA LYS A 97 -2.18 10.47 -14.58
C LYS A 97 -1.38 9.31 -15.18
N ASP A 98 -1.18 9.32 -16.49
CA ASP A 98 -0.37 8.33 -17.20
C ASP A 98 1.10 8.35 -16.72
N HIS A 99 1.65 9.54 -16.44
CA HIS A 99 2.94 9.70 -15.77
C HIS A 99 2.97 8.98 -14.42
N VAL A 100 2.02 9.26 -13.51
CA VAL A 100 1.96 8.63 -12.18
C VAL A 100 1.88 7.10 -12.28
N VAL A 101 1.07 6.57 -13.21
CA VAL A 101 0.97 5.12 -13.43
C VAL A 101 2.30 4.54 -13.91
N THR A 102 2.95 5.18 -14.87
CA THR A 102 4.24 4.73 -15.42
C THR A 102 5.35 4.80 -14.37
N GLY A 103 5.41 5.89 -13.60
CA GLY A 103 6.36 6.06 -12.49
C GLY A 103 6.17 5.02 -11.41
N MET A 104 4.94 4.59 -11.13
CA MET A 104 4.69 3.52 -10.17
C MET A 104 5.14 2.14 -10.67
N VAL A 105 4.95 1.85 -11.96
CA VAL A 105 5.48 0.62 -12.58
C VAL A 105 7.01 0.60 -12.49
N ASP A 106 7.64 1.73 -12.81
CA ASP A 106 9.10 1.90 -12.70
C ASP A 106 9.59 1.69 -11.26
N LEU A 107 8.97 2.35 -10.29
CA LEU A 107 9.33 2.27 -8.88
C LEU A 107 9.20 0.84 -8.34
N MET A 108 8.06 0.19 -8.57
CA MET A 108 7.80 -1.18 -8.10
C MET A 108 8.71 -2.22 -8.75
N GLY A 109 9.16 -1.98 -9.98
CA GLY A 109 10.15 -2.81 -10.66
C GLY A 109 11.57 -2.67 -10.12
N ARG A 110 11.87 -1.57 -9.39
CA ARG A 110 13.18 -1.31 -8.79
C ARG A 110 13.34 -1.79 -7.37
N TYR A 111 12.24 -2.15 -6.71
CA TYR A 111 12.34 -2.80 -5.40
C TYR A 111 13.06 -4.13 -5.54
N ASN A 112 13.68 -4.56 -4.45
CA ASN A 112 14.41 -5.82 -4.41
C ASN A 112 13.84 -6.73 -3.32
N PRO A 113 13.10 -7.80 -3.67
CA PRO A 113 12.74 -8.21 -5.03
C PRO A 113 11.69 -7.29 -5.68
N PRO A 114 11.56 -7.28 -7.02
CA PRO A 114 10.53 -6.50 -7.71
C PRO A 114 9.12 -6.89 -7.30
N VAL A 115 8.21 -5.91 -7.27
CA VAL A 115 6.83 -6.12 -6.83
C VAL A 115 5.91 -6.33 -8.03
N ALA A 116 5.21 -7.46 -8.06
CA ALA A 116 4.30 -7.81 -9.14
C ALA A 116 3.08 -6.85 -9.23
N ARG A 117 2.56 -6.67 -10.46
CA ARG A 117 1.52 -5.68 -10.77
C ARG A 117 0.22 -5.90 -9.99
N HIS A 118 -0.15 -7.14 -9.69
CA HIS A 118 -1.37 -7.47 -8.96
C HIS A 118 -1.28 -7.15 -7.47
N ARG A 119 -0.08 -6.91 -6.91
CA ARG A 119 0.13 -6.54 -5.50
C ARG A 119 -0.28 -5.11 -5.20
N TRP A 120 -0.58 -4.28 -6.21
CA TRP A 120 -0.92 -2.88 -6.02
C TRP A 120 -1.86 -2.35 -7.09
N LYS A 121 -2.61 -1.29 -6.75
CA LYS A 121 -3.51 -0.59 -7.67
C LYS A 121 -3.49 0.91 -7.42
N ILE A 122 -3.80 1.68 -8.45
CA ILE A 122 -3.95 3.14 -8.37
C ILE A 122 -5.38 3.50 -8.71
N LYS A 123 -5.97 4.41 -7.95
CA LYS A 123 -7.24 5.07 -8.28
C LYS A 123 -7.07 6.57 -8.28
N PHE A 124 -7.67 7.23 -9.26
CA PHE A 124 -7.77 8.69 -9.31
C PHE A 124 -9.21 9.06 -8.93
N VAL A 125 -9.39 9.56 -7.72
CA VAL A 125 -10.72 9.92 -7.19
C VAL A 125 -10.88 11.44 -7.29
N PRO A 126 -11.92 11.95 -7.99
CA PRO A 126 -12.08 13.38 -8.20
C PRO A 126 -12.34 14.12 -6.88
N VAL A 127 -11.78 15.33 -6.78
CA VAL A 127 -12.06 16.29 -5.72
C VAL A 127 -13.01 17.34 -6.25
N VAL A 128 -14.15 17.50 -5.55
CA VAL A 128 -15.17 18.48 -5.88
C VAL A 128 -15.28 19.52 -4.77
N THR A 129 -15.77 20.71 -5.11
CA THR A 129 -16.01 21.76 -4.11
C THR A 129 -17.40 21.62 -3.49
N LEU A 130 -18.39 21.23 -4.29
CA LEU A 130 -19.76 20.99 -3.86
C LEU A 130 -20.25 19.64 -4.40
N ARG A 131 -21.04 18.91 -3.59
CA ARG A 131 -21.60 17.61 -4.00
C ARG A 131 -22.45 17.70 -5.27
N GLU A 132 -23.10 18.85 -5.47
CA GLU A 132 -23.96 19.19 -6.61
C GLU A 132 -23.18 19.24 -7.95
N GLU A 133 -21.87 19.46 -7.93
CA GLU A 133 -21.03 19.49 -9.14
C GLU A 133 -21.02 18.13 -9.86
N ILE A 134 -21.15 17.04 -9.10
CA ILE A 134 -21.15 15.66 -9.64
C ILE A 134 -22.47 15.35 -10.33
N GLU A 135 -23.58 15.86 -9.79
CA GLU A 135 -24.91 15.72 -10.40
C GLU A 135 -25.00 16.52 -11.69
N ALA A 136 -24.28 17.64 -11.77
CA ALA A 136 -24.10 18.45 -12.98
C ALA A 136 -23.04 17.90 -13.97
N GLY A 137 -22.39 16.78 -13.66
CA GLY A 137 -21.36 16.17 -14.53
C GLY A 137 -20.00 16.89 -14.54
N LYS A 138 -19.82 17.93 -13.73
CA LYS A 138 -18.54 18.61 -13.54
C LYS A 138 -17.63 17.71 -12.70
N GLY A 139 -16.56 17.21 -13.31
CA GLY A 139 -15.66 16.20 -12.71
C GLY A 139 -15.67 14.85 -13.42
N ALA A 140 -16.42 14.71 -14.53
CA ALA A 140 -16.24 13.58 -15.43
C ALA A 140 -14.81 13.59 -16.03
N ASP A 141 -14.20 12.41 -16.14
CA ASP A 141 -12.89 12.22 -16.76
C ASP A 141 -12.97 12.71 -18.21
N VAL A 142 -12.35 13.84 -18.51
CA VAL A 142 -12.33 14.45 -19.85
C VAL A 142 -11.38 13.61 -20.72
N ARG A 143 -11.86 12.46 -21.16
CA ARG A 143 -11.17 11.57 -22.10
C ARG A 143 -11.46 11.93 -23.55
N GLU A 144 -12.45 12.78 -23.80
CA GLU A 144 -12.84 13.18 -25.15
C GLU A 144 -11.77 14.07 -25.78
N GLY A 145 -11.28 13.67 -26.96
CA GLY A 145 -10.34 14.46 -27.77
C GLY A 145 -8.85 14.29 -27.43
N LEU A 146 -8.48 13.30 -26.61
CA LEU A 146 -7.06 13.03 -26.31
C LEU A 146 -6.38 12.31 -27.48
N ASP A 147 -5.17 12.76 -27.81
CA ASP A 147 -4.32 12.10 -28.79
C ASP A 147 -3.63 10.88 -28.16
N GLU A 148 -4.03 9.69 -28.57
CA GLU A 148 -3.50 8.43 -28.05
C GLU A 148 -2.01 8.26 -28.36
N ALA A 149 -1.52 8.85 -29.45
CA ALA A 149 -0.09 8.83 -29.78
C ALA A 149 0.71 9.63 -28.74
N THR A 150 0.22 10.80 -28.34
CA THR A 150 0.82 11.61 -27.27
C THR A 150 0.74 10.90 -25.92
N ARG A 151 -0.32 10.13 -25.62
CA ARG A 151 -0.41 9.34 -24.38
C ARG A 151 0.66 8.26 -24.26
N GLN A 152 1.12 7.72 -25.38
CA GLN A 152 2.18 6.71 -25.42
C GLN A 152 3.59 7.32 -25.39
N ARG A 153 3.70 8.65 -25.46
CA ARG A 153 5.00 9.32 -25.40
C ARG A 153 5.70 9.01 -24.07
N PRO A 154 6.96 8.56 -24.08
CA PRO A 154 7.69 8.25 -22.85
C PRO A 154 7.76 9.44 -21.89
N HIS A 155 7.43 9.20 -20.63
CA HIS A 155 7.56 10.19 -19.56
C HIS A 155 9.00 10.24 -19.03
N LEU A 156 9.41 11.44 -18.61
CA LEU A 156 10.68 11.64 -17.92
C LEU A 156 10.49 11.30 -16.44
N LEU A 157 11.12 10.22 -15.98
CA LEU A 157 11.03 9.68 -14.63
C LEU A 157 12.36 9.85 -13.88
N ARG A 158 12.35 9.63 -12.55
CA ARG A 158 13.55 9.59 -11.70
C ARG A 158 14.40 10.87 -11.75
N THR A 159 13.74 12.00 -11.89
CA THR A 159 14.39 13.32 -11.88
C THR A 159 13.47 14.33 -11.21
N PRO A 160 14.01 15.37 -10.55
CA PRO A 160 13.19 16.48 -10.09
C PRO A 160 12.72 17.40 -11.23
N ASP A 161 13.22 17.19 -12.45
CA ASP A 161 12.91 18.03 -13.61
C ASP A 161 11.48 17.85 -14.12
N TYR A 162 10.93 18.91 -14.72
CA TYR A 162 9.61 18.87 -15.32
C TYR A 162 9.57 17.98 -16.57
N CYS A 163 8.65 17.01 -16.56
CA CYS A 163 8.33 16.20 -17.73
C CYS A 163 7.55 17.03 -18.77
N TRP A 164 7.54 16.59 -20.02
CA TRP A 164 6.77 17.24 -21.09
C TRP A 164 5.28 17.38 -20.74
N CYS A 165 4.70 16.44 -19.98
CA CYS A 165 3.30 16.50 -19.55
C CYS A 165 3.03 17.64 -18.55
N ASP A 166 4.04 18.08 -17.81
CA ASP A 166 3.92 19.22 -16.90
C ASP A 166 3.99 20.54 -17.66
N LYS A 167 4.87 20.60 -18.68
CA LYS A 167 4.95 21.74 -19.60
C LYS A 167 3.65 21.90 -20.41
N ASP A 168 3.09 20.78 -20.87
CA ASP A 168 1.80 20.74 -21.55
C ASP A 168 0.65 21.18 -20.64
N ALA A 169 0.57 20.67 -19.41
CA ALA A 169 -0.43 21.10 -18.44
C ALA A 169 -0.34 22.61 -18.12
N LEU A 170 0.87 23.16 -18.03
CA LEU A 170 1.09 24.59 -17.85
C LEU A 170 0.64 25.40 -19.08
N ALA A 171 0.93 24.92 -20.29
CA ALA A 171 0.46 25.55 -21.51
C ALA A 171 -1.07 25.56 -21.60
N GLN A 172 -1.72 24.42 -21.31
CA GLN A 172 -3.19 24.32 -21.23
C GLN A 172 -3.76 25.31 -20.20
N PHE A 173 -3.15 25.40 -19.02
CA PHE A 173 -3.56 26.35 -17.99
C PHE A 173 -3.45 27.81 -18.46
N ASN A 174 -2.36 28.17 -19.13
CA ASN A 174 -2.17 29.52 -19.70
C ASN A 174 -3.17 29.83 -20.81
N MET A 175 -3.72 28.81 -21.48
CA MET A 175 -4.81 28.93 -22.45
C MET A 175 -6.21 28.94 -21.80
N GLY A 176 -6.29 28.93 -20.46
CA GLY A 176 -7.54 28.97 -19.70
C GLY A 176 -8.16 27.61 -19.40
N PHE A 177 -7.52 26.51 -19.76
CA PHE A 177 -7.99 25.16 -19.42
C PHE A 177 -7.54 24.77 -18.02
N VAL A 178 -8.50 24.60 -17.10
CA VAL A 178 -8.21 24.18 -15.72
C VAL A 178 -8.50 22.70 -15.57
N ALA A 179 -7.44 21.90 -15.38
CA ALA A 179 -7.59 20.48 -15.12
C ALA A 179 -8.23 20.22 -13.74
N PRO A 180 -9.02 19.15 -13.61
CA PRO A 180 -9.63 18.77 -12.35
C PRO A 180 -8.59 18.31 -11.32
N ASP A 181 -8.99 18.41 -10.05
CA ASP A 181 -8.19 17.97 -8.91
C ASP A 181 -8.57 16.55 -8.50
N TYR A 182 -7.59 15.76 -8.11
CA TYR A 182 -7.77 14.36 -7.72
C TYR A 182 -7.05 14.04 -6.42
N VAL A 183 -7.62 13.14 -5.63
CA VAL A 183 -6.86 12.34 -4.67
C VAL A 183 -6.40 11.08 -5.40
N VAL A 184 -5.11 10.80 -5.34
CA VAL A 184 -4.55 9.55 -5.89
C VAL A 184 -4.43 8.54 -4.77
N GLU A 185 -5.19 7.46 -4.84
CA GLU A 185 -5.11 6.36 -3.89
C GLU A 185 -4.20 5.29 -4.46
N ILE A 186 -3.05 5.06 -3.81
CA ILE A 186 -2.15 3.97 -4.14
C ILE A 186 -2.32 2.88 -3.08
N THR A 187 -2.98 1.79 -3.44
CA THR A 187 -3.23 0.68 -2.52
C THR A 187 -2.25 -0.46 -2.79
N VAL A 188 -1.48 -0.84 -1.76
CA VAL A 188 -0.78 -2.13 -1.67
C VAL A 188 -1.76 -3.15 -1.09
N LEU A 189 -1.95 -4.27 -1.78
CA LEU A 189 -2.86 -5.32 -1.36
C LEU A 189 -2.21 -6.21 -0.28
N PRO A 190 -3.00 -6.80 0.64
CA PRO A 190 -2.50 -7.83 1.56
C PRO A 190 -1.85 -8.98 0.80
N PHE A 191 -0.83 -9.60 1.38
CA PHE A 191 -0.18 -10.78 0.79
C PHE A 191 -1.16 -11.95 0.75
N ASP A 192 -1.31 -12.57 -0.43
CA ASP A 192 -2.28 -13.64 -0.64
C ASP A 192 -1.57 -14.89 -1.15
N VAL A 193 -1.45 -15.87 -0.26
CA VAL A 193 -0.80 -17.16 -0.51
C VAL A 193 -1.54 -17.99 -1.55
N SER A 194 -2.83 -17.74 -1.74
CA SER A 194 -3.63 -18.45 -2.74
C SER A 194 -3.39 -17.95 -4.16
N ASN A 195 -2.75 -16.79 -4.30
CA ASN A 195 -2.49 -16.21 -5.60
C ASN A 195 -1.25 -16.88 -6.26
N PRO A 196 -1.39 -17.47 -7.46
CA PRO A 196 -0.28 -18.15 -8.13
C PRO A 196 0.92 -17.24 -8.43
N GLY A 197 0.73 -15.91 -8.47
CA GLY A 197 1.79 -14.94 -8.70
C GLY A 197 2.55 -14.50 -7.45
N ASP A 198 2.15 -14.94 -6.26
CA ASP A 198 2.79 -14.62 -4.99
C ASP A 198 3.66 -15.80 -4.53
N GLU A 199 4.94 -15.81 -4.92
CA GLU A 199 5.90 -16.80 -4.43
C GLU A 199 6.22 -16.54 -2.96
N ALA A 200 5.64 -17.35 -2.06
CA ALA A 200 6.00 -17.35 -0.65
C ALA A 200 7.03 -18.45 -0.36
N ALA A 201 7.94 -18.15 0.57
CA ALA A 201 8.68 -19.23 1.20
C ALA A 201 7.75 -19.97 2.17
N HIS A 202 7.75 -21.30 2.08
CA HIS A 202 7.00 -22.17 3.00
C HIS A 202 7.88 -23.10 3.85
N PRO A 203 8.92 -22.60 4.58
CA PRO A 203 9.73 -23.47 5.42
C PRO A 203 8.86 -24.08 6.52
N GLY A 204 8.71 -25.41 6.52
CA GLY A 204 7.94 -26.13 7.55
C GLY A 204 6.42 -25.83 7.57
N GLY A 205 5.87 -25.15 6.55
CA GLY A 205 4.46 -24.75 6.51
C GLY A 205 4.16 -23.35 7.05
N VAL A 206 5.17 -22.57 7.46
CA VAL A 206 4.99 -21.14 7.75
C VAL A 206 5.02 -20.36 6.45
N VAL A 207 3.98 -19.58 6.20
CA VAL A 207 3.95 -18.63 5.08
C VAL A 207 4.79 -17.42 5.47
N LEU A 208 5.93 -17.25 4.81
CA LEU A 208 6.73 -16.03 4.89
C LEU A 208 6.59 -15.27 3.58
N TYR A 209 6.06 -14.05 3.67
CA TYR A 209 6.01 -13.13 2.53
C TYR A 209 7.40 -12.50 2.29
N PRO A 210 7.73 -12.14 1.05
CA PRO A 210 9.01 -11.52 0.74
C PRO A 210 9.15 -10.17 1.44
N ILE A 211 10.35 -9.91 1.95
CA ILE A 211 10.74 -8.58 2.41
C ILE A 211 11.39 -7.86 1.23
N HIS A 212 10.91 -6.67 0.95
CA HIS A 212 11.36 -5.82 -0.14
C HIS A 212 12.26 -4.72 0.40
N GLU A 213 13.37 -4.50 -0.26
CA GLU A 213 14.17 -3.27 -0.18
C GLU A 213 13.60 -2.25 -1.17
N ASP A 214 13.64 -0.97 -0.79
CA ASP A 214 13.27 0.14 -1.67
C ASP A 214 14.37 0.42 -2.71
N GLU A 215 14.18 1.47 -3.50
CA GLU A 215 15.14 1.88 -4.53
C GLU A 215 16.52 2.29 -4.02
N GLU A 216 16.66 2.57 -2.71
CA GLU A 216 17.91 2.92 -2.05
C GLU A 216 18.52 1.72 -1.29
N GLY A 217 17.90 0.54 -1.34
CA GLY A 217 18.38 -0.66 -0.64
C GLY A 217 17.95 -0.75 0.83
N HIS A 218 16.93 0.00 1.25
CA HIS A 218 16.43 -0.01 2.62
C HIS A 218 15.13 -0.80 2.74
N ALA A 219 15.01 -1.60 3.80
CA ALA A 219 13.76 -2.27 4.14
C ALA A 219 13.02 -1.48 5.24
N TYR A 220 11.87 -0.92 4.90
CA TYR A 220 11.01 -0.18 5.82
C TYR A 220 9.86 -1.05 6.33
N PHE A 221 9.40 -0.78 7.55
CA PHE A 221 8.23 -1.42 8.16
C PHE A 221 7.36 -0.37 8.84
N ARG A 222 6.04 -0.56 8.75
CA ARG A 222 5.05 0.30 9.41
C ARG A 222 4.78 -0.19 10.84
N ARG A 223 4.92 0.69 11.84
CA ARG A 223 4.52 0.46 13.24
C ARG A 223 3.89 1.71 13.83
N GLN A 224 2.64 1.61 14.32
CA GLN A 224 1.91 2.68 15.02
C GLN A 224 1.96 4.02 14.27
N ALA A 225 1.54 4.02 12.98
CA ALA A 225 1.61 5.17 12.08
C ALA A 225 3.02 5.71 11.75
N CYS A 226 4.09 5.07 12.22
CA CYS A 226 5.47 5.45 11.94
C CYS A 226 6.16 4.45 10.99
N ILE A 227 7.08 4.96 10.17
CA ILE A 227 7.90 4.18 9.25
C ILE A 227 9.31 4.06 9.81
N TYR A 228 9.76 2.82 9.99
CA TYR A 228 11.08 2.49 10.54
C TYR A 228 11.89 1.71 9.52
N ALA A 229 13.17 2.05 9.35
CA ALA A 229 14.12 1.25 8.57
C ALA A 229 14.64 0.11 9.44
N TYR A 230 14.68 -1.10 8.90
CA TYR A 230 15.16 -2.29 9.59
C TYR A 230 16.49 -2.71 8.98
N THR A 231 17.41 -3.09 9.85
CA THR A 231 18.61 -3.82 9.48
C THR A 231 18.27 -5.28 9.20
N MET A 232 19.15 -5.96 8.46
CA MET A 232 19.02 -7.40 8.21
C MET A 232 18.97 -8.22 9.51
N GLN A 233 19.62 -7.76 10.57
CA GLN A 233 19.60 -8.44 11.87
C GLN A 233 18.21 -8.32 12.52
N GLU A 234 17.61 -7.14 12.52
CA GLU A 234 16.25 -6.93 13.04
C GLU A 234 15.21 -7.68 12.21
N ILE A 235 15.38 -7.76 10.88
CA ILE A 235 14.51 -8.57 10.02
C ILE A 235 14.61 -10.05 10.42
N LYS A 236 15.82 -10.59 10.60
CA LYS A 236 16.01 -11.98 11.05
C LYS A 236 15.33 -12.24 12.39
N GLU A 237 15.51 -11.34 13.35
CA GLU A 237 14.89 -11.45 14.67
C GLU A 237 13.35 -11.42 14.58
N LEU A 238 12.81 -10.53 13.75
CA LEU A 238 11.37 -10.46 13.47
C LEU A 238 10.85 -11.76 12.84
N THR A 239 11.55 -12.31 11.84
CA THR A 239 11.17 -13.58 11.20
C THR A 239 11.24 -14.75 12.18
N VAL A 240 12.29 -14.83 13.01
CA VAL A 240 12.42 -15.87 14.05
C VAL A 240 11.27 -15.76 15.05
N GLN A 241 10.90 -14.55 15.44
CA GLN A 241 9.76 -14.30 16.32
C GLN A 241 8.45 -14.75 15.68
N GLN A 242 8.18 -14.38 14.42
CA GLN A 242 6.98 -14.80 13.68
C GLN A 242 6.85 -16.33 13.60
N VAL A 243 7.96 -17.02 13.27
CA VAL A 243 7.99 -18.49 13.22
C VAL A 243 7.74 -19.10 14.60
N ARG A 244 8.36 -18.54 15.65
CA ARG A 244 8.12 -19.00 17.02
C ARG A 244 6.65 -18.85 17.41
N GLU A 245 6.05 -17.69 17.15
CA GLU A 245 4.64 -17.42 17.45
C GLU A 245 3.71 -18.37 16.70
N HIS A 246 4.02 -18.72 15.45
CA HIS A 246 3.24 -19.68 14.67
C HIS A 246 3.25 -21.10 15.28
N TYR A 247 4.41 -21.59 15.73
CA TYR A 247 4.54 -22.95 16.28
C TYR A 247 4.27 -23.05 17.78
N GLN A 248 4.26 -21.93 18.52
CA GLN A 248 4.07 -21.92 19.98
C GLN A 248 2.81 -22.67 20.44
N PRO A 249 1.62 -22.49 19.82
CA PRO A 249 0.41 -23.22 20.22
C PRO A 249 0.56 -24.73 20.05
N THR A 250 1.21 -25.17 18.96
CA THR A 250 1.46 -26.58 18.67
C THR A 250 2.43 -27.18 19.69
N VAL A 251 3.51 -26.46 20.02
CA VAL A 251 4.47 -26.86 21.06
C VAL A 251 3.79 -27.00 22.41
N ASP A 252 2.94 -26.04 22.79
CA ASP A 252 2.25 -26.08 24.08
C ASP A 252 1.21 -27.20 24.16
N SER A 253 0.52 -27.50 23.06
CA SER A 253 -0.36 -28.67 22.94
C SER A 253 0.39 -30.00 23.12
N LEU A 254 1.53 -30.15 22.44
CA LEU A 254 2.37 -31.34 22.54
C LEU A 254 2.95 -31.52 23.95
N ARG A 255 3.37 -30.42 24.60
CA ARG A 255 3.83 -30.44 26.00
C ARG A 255 2.74 -30.92 26.95
N LYS A 256 1.51 -30.42 26.81
CA LYS A 256 0.35 -30.87 27.60
C LYS A 256 0.09 -32.37 27.39
N ARG A 257 0.13 -32.85 26.15
CA ARG A 257 -0.08 -34.27 25.82
C ARG A 257 1.01 -35.18 26.39
N LEU A 258 2.28 -34.76 26.31
CA LEU A 258 3.41 -35.47 26.94
C LEU A 258 3.26 -35.55 28.46
N TYR A 259 2.84 -34.47 29.11
CA TYR A 259 2.60 -34.45 30.56
C TYR A 259 1.48 -35.41 30.97
N ALA A 260 0.38 -35.45 30.21
CA ALA A 260 -0.72 -36.38 30.45
C ALA A 260 -0.27 -37.86 30.31
N LEU A 261 0.48 -38.18 29.25
CA LEU A 261 1.00 -39.54 29.02
C LEU A 261 1.99 -39.98 30.09
N ARG A 262 2.88 -39.10 30.55
CA ARG A 262 3.82 -39.38 31.65
C ARG A 262 3.07 -39.66 32.96
N SER A 263 2.04 -38.86 33.25
CA SER A 263 1.20 -39.05 34.44
C SER A 263 0.46 -40.39 34.42
N GLN A 264 -0.07 -40.80 33.26
CA GLN A 264 -0.72 -42.11 33.08
C GLN A 264 0.28 -43.28 33.21
N SER A 265 1.49 -43.15 32.65
CA SER A 265 2.54 -44.17 32.77
C SER A 265 3.03 -44.34 34.21
N LEU A 266 3.10 -43.26 34.98
CA LEU A 266 3.46 -43.30 36.41
C LEU A 266 2.35 -43.97 37.25
N GLN A 267 1.07 -43.75 36.93
CA GLN A 267 -0.05 -44.42 37.59
C GLN A 267 -0.11 -45.93 37.30
N GLN A 268 0.31 -46.37 36.10
CA GLN A 268 0.39 -47.80 35.76
C GLN A 268 1.58 -48.54 36.38
N LYS A 269 2.63 -47.84 36.83
CA LYS A 269 3.82 -48.44 37.44
C LYS A 269 3.76 -48.61 38.96
N CYS A 270 2.71 -48.13 39.63
CA CYS A 270 2.44 -48.43 41.04
C CYS A 270 1.51 -49.65 41.12
N PRO A 271 2.00 -50.86 41.46
CA PRO A 271 1.11 -51.98 41.72
C PRO A 271 0.30 -51.70 42.98
N SER A 272 -1.00 -51.95 42.93
CA SER A 272 -1.87 -51.97 44.11
C SER A 272 -1.29 -52.92 45.18
N PRO A 273 -1.15 -52.51 46.46
CA PRO A 273 -0.51 -53.31 47.51
C PRO A 273 -1.42 -54.44 48.04
N ASN A 274 -2.13 -55.16 47.17
CA ASN A 274 -3.13 -56.16 47.59
C ASN A 274 -3.04 -57.50 46.84
N GLN A 275 -1.82 -57.98 46.59
CA GLN A 275 -1.55 -59.38 46.28
C GLN A 275 -0.30 -59.89 47.02
N MET A 276 -0.33 -59.85 48.35
CA MET A 276 0.53 -60.70 49.19
C MET A 276 -0.21 -61.04 50.48
N SER A 277 -1.11 -62.02 50.43
CA SER A 277 -1.53 -62.82 51.59
C SER A 277 -2.09 -64.13 51.05
N LYS A 278 -1.33 -65.20 51.26
CA LYS A 278 -1.80 -66.59 51.25
C LYS A 278 -2.67 -66.83 52.48
#